data_AF-D2PK13-F1
#
_entry.id   AF-D2PK13-F1
#
_cell.length_a   1.000
_cell.length_b   1.000
_cell.length_c   1.000
_cell.angle_alpha   90.00
_cell.angle_beta   90.00
_cell.angle_gamma   90.00
#
_symmetry.space_group_name_H-M   'P 1'
#
loop_
_entity.id
_entity.type
_entity.pdbx_description
1 polymer ?
#
loop_
_entity_poly.entity_id
_entity_poly.type
_entity_poly.pdbx_seq_one_letter_code
_entity_poly.pdbx_strand_id
1 'polypeptide(L)'
;MASSKVEDFVKNWGGKQEPSIGERIKNAFKPQQPLRYRLVMANYRLRTMVSRLDVYISRLQERDRTLFEKVVESQMSKDTARAAMYANEIAEIRKISRQLITTQIALEQVQLRLETITELGDVFNSLIPVLGVIKELRNAMKGVMPEISLELAELEEGLQEVVIEAGDFTGAPANYGASSPEARKILEEASVVAEQRMKEKFPELPSFVTSTQKVSNQEQK
;
A
#
# COMPACT_ATOMS: atom_id res chain seq x y z
N MET A 1 20.16 -59.13 8.06
CA MET A 1 18.77 -58.86 7.63
C MET A 1 18.00 -58.07 8.70
N ALA A 2 18.46 -56.85 9.05
CA ALA A 2 17.79 -55.99 10.05
C ALA A 2 17.67 -54.51 9.63
N SER A 3 18.19 -54.14 8.45
CA SER A 3 18.23 -52.73 8.00
C SER A 3 16.97 -52.26 7.27
N SER A 4 16.25 -53.16 6.58
CA SER A 4 15.11 -52.77 5.73
C SER A 4 13.88 -52.35 6.53
N LYS A 5 13.66 -52.97 7.71
CA LYS A 5 12.47 -52.68 8.53
C LYS A 5 12.50 -51.29 9.18
N VAL A 6 13.69 -50.71 9.37
CA VAL A 6 13.85 -49.37 9.94
C VAL A 6 13.65 -48.30 8.88
N GLU A 7 14.13 -48.54 7.65
CA GLU A 7 13.88 -47.64 6.50
C GLU A 7 12.39 -47.59 6.13
N ASP A 8 11.70 -48.73 6.15
CA ASP A 8 10.26 -48.81 5.92
C ASP A 8 9.44 -48.09 7.01
N PHE A 9 9.93 -48.10 8.25
CA PHE A 9 9.29 -47.42 9.38
C PHE A 9 9.44 -45.90 9.29
N VAL A 10 10.63 -45.40 8.95
CA VAL A 10 10.89 -43.96 8.77
C VAL A 10 10.09 -43.39 7.59
N LYS A 11 9.92 -44.18 6.51
CA LYS A 11 9.16 -43.77 5.32
C LYS A 11 7.64 -43.65 5.57
N ASN A 12 7.11 -44.40 6.55
CA ASN A 12 5.68 -44.42 6.87
C ASN A 12 5.29 -43.63 8.14
N TRP A 13 6.26 -43.14 8.92
CA TRP A 13 5.99 -42.37 10.15
C TRP A 13 5.54 -40.92 9.86
N GLY A 14 5.99 -40.35 8.74
CA GLY A 14 5.50 -39.08 8.22
C GLY A 14 4.34 -39.31 7.26
N GLY A 15 3.15 -39.60 7.80
CA GLY A 15 1.94 -39.79 7.00
C GLY A 15 1.84 -38.73 5.92
N LYS A 16 1.75 -39.15 4.66
CA LYS A 16 1.59 -38.24 3.53
C LYS A 16 0.37 -37.36 3.81
N GLN A 17 0.58 -36.07 4.02
CA GLN A 17 -0.48 -35.06 4.05
C GLN A 17 -0.98 -34.86 2.60
N GLU A 18 -1.44 -35.92 1.96
CA GLU A 18 -2.26 -35.78 0.78
C GLU A 18 -3.68 -35.51 1.28
N PRO A 19 -4.32 -34.41 0.86
CA PRO A 19 -5.65 -34.07 1.35
C PRO A 19 -6.60 -35.23 1.09
N SER A 20 -7.32 -35.62 2.14
CA SER A 20 -8.25 -36.75 2.10
C SER A 20 -9.27 -36.54 0.99
N ILE A 21 -9.78 -37.63 0.40
CA ILE A 21 -10.79 -37.56 -0.68
C ILE A 21 -12.00 -36.70 -0.24
N GLY A 22 -12.36 -36.74 1.05
CA GLY A 22 -13.39 -35.88 1.63
C GLY A 22 -13.01 -34.39 1.69
N GLU A 23 -11.74 -34.04 1.91
CA GLU A 23 -11.25 -32.65 1.85
C GLU A 23 -11.20 -32.14 0.41
N ARG A 24 -10.82 -32.99 -0.56
CA ARG A 24 -10.88 -32.65 -1.99
C ARG A 24 -12.32 -32.36 -2.43
N ILE A 25 -13.28 -33.18 -2.00
CA ILE A 25 -14.71 -32.97 -2.28
C ILE A 25 -15.24 -31.72 -1.56
N LYS A 26 -14.86 -31.49 -0.30
CA LYS A 26 -15.25 -30.30 0.46
C LYS A 26 -14.69 -29.00 -0.13
N ASN A 27 -13.48 -29.03 -0.66
CA ASN A 27 -12.88 -27.89 -1.38
C ASN A 27 -13.52 -27.67 -2.75
N ALA A 28 -13.94 -28.74 -3.45
CA ALA A 28 -14.68 -28.65 -4.71
C ALA A 28 -16.12 -28.14 -4.54
N PHE A 29 -16.72 -28.28 -3.35
CA PHE A 29 -18.10 -27.88 -3.05
C PHE A 29 -18.25 -26.62 -2.20
N LYS A 30 -17.16 -25.90 -1.86
CA LYS A 30 -17.30 -24.55 -1.32
C LYS A 30 -17.96 -23.69 -2.40
N PRO A 31 -19.08 -22.99 -2.15
CA PRO A 31 -19.62 -22.02 -3.08
C PRO A 31 -18.63 -20.86 -3.18
N GLN A 32 -17.69 -20.96 -4.12
CA GLN A 32 -16.74 -19.91 -4.48
C GLN A 32 -17.57 -18.76 -5.04
N GLN A 33 -17.36 -17.56 -4.50
CA GLN A 33 -18.01 -16.37 -5.05
C GLN A 33 -17.50 -16.15 -6.47
N PRO A 34 -18.37 -15.79 -7.45
CA PRO A 34 -17.93 -15.54 -8.82
C PRO A 34 -16.78 -14.54 -8.84
N LEU A 35 -15.75 -14.75 -9.68
CA LEU A 35 -14.58 -13.86 -9.84
C LEU A 35 -14.97 -12.37 -9.89
N ARG A 36 -16.02 -12.07 -10.65
CA ARG A 36 -16.59 -10.72 -10.78
C ARG A 36 -17.01 -10.11 -9.44
N TYR A 37 -17.63 -10.89 -8.55
CA TYR A 37 -18.02 -10.41 -7.22
C TYR A 37 -16.79 -10.02 -6.39
N ARG A 38 -15.73 -10.84 -6.42
CA ARG A 38 -14.48 -10.57 -5.69
C ARG A 38 -13.80 -9.29 -6.19
N LEU A 39 -13.79 -9.06 -7.50
CA LEU A 39 -13.29 -7.81 -8.10
C LEU A 39 -14.11 -6.58 -7.66
N VAL A 40 -15.44 -6.69 -7.63
CA VAL A 40 -16.31 -5.61 -7.15
C VAL A 40 -16.06 -5.32 -5.67
N MET A 41 -15.90 -6.36 -4.85
CA MET A 41 -15.55 -6.19 -3.42
C MET A 41 -14.17 -5.57 -3.23
N ALA A 42 -13.19 -5.94 -4.06
CA ALA A 42 -11.86 -5.32 -4.06
C ALA A 42 -11.95 -3.82 -4.37
N ASN A 43 -12.73 -3.44 -5.41
CA ASN A 43 -12.96 -2.04 -5.75
C ASN A 43 -13.65 -1.27 -4.60
N TYR A 44 -14.67 -1.86 -3.97
CA TYR A 44 -15.31 -1.27 -2.80
C TYR A 44 -14.33 -1.02 -1.65
N ARG A 45 -13.51 -2.02 -1.29
CA ARG A 45 -12.48 -1.88 -0.23
C ARG A 45 -11.49 -0.77 -0.55
N LEU A 46 -11.01 -0.69 -1.79
CA LEU A 46 -10.15 0.39 -2.25
C LEU A 46 -10.82 1.75 -2.03
N ARG A 47 -12.11 1.90 -2.38
CA ARG A 47 -12.84 3.17 -2.23
C ARG A 47 -12.88 3.60 -0.77
N THR A 48 -13.17 2.68 0.13
CA THR A 48 -13.16 2.94 1.57
C THR A 48 -11.78 3.32 2.10
N MET A 49 -10.69 2.73 1.59
CA MET A 49 -9.32 3.14 1.94
C MET A 49 -9.00 4.54 1.44
N VAL A 50 -9.31 4.86 0.18
CA VAL A 50 -9.11 6.19 -0.42
C VAL A 50 -9.84 7.28 0.39
N SER A 51 -11.11 7.05 0.74
CA SER A 51 -11.87 8.00 1.56
C SER A 51 -11.27 8.20 2.95
N ARG A 52 -10.72 7.15 3.57
CA ARG A 52 -10.05 7.28 4.86
C ARG A 52 -8.74 8.05 4.75
N LEU A 53 -7.91 7.74 3.75
CA LEU A 53 -6.70 8.50 3.47
C LEU A 53 -7.02 10.00 3.31
N ASP A 54 -8.10 10.35 2.63
CA ASP A 54 -8.54 11.74 2.46
C ASP A 54 -8.82 12.45 3.80
N VAL A 55 -9.51 11.77 4.72
CA VAL A 55 -9.76 12.28 6.07
C VAL A 55 -8.45 12.50 6.84
N TYR A 56 -7.50 11.56 6.76
CA TYR A 56 -6.21 11.70 7.43
C TYR A 56 -5.36 12.82 6.83
N ILE A 57 -5.31 12.94 5.51
CA ILE A 57 -4.62 14.01 4.79
C ILE A 57 -5.19 15.37 5.22
N SER A 58 -6.51 15.50 5.31
CA SER A 58 -7.18 16.73 5.75
C SER A 58 -6.82 17.11 7.19
N ARG A 59 -6.73 16.13 8.10
CA ARG A 59 -6.28 16.36 9.48
C ARG A 59 -4.83 16.81 9.57
N LEU A 60 -3.95 16.25 8.74
CA LEU A 60 -2.55 16.65 8.66
C LEU A 60 -2.40 18.08 8.12
N GLN A 61 -3.21 18.48 7.15
CA GLN A 61 -3.25 19.86 6.64
C GLN A 61 -3.64 20.86 7.73
N GLU A 62 -4.68 20.56 8.50
CA GLU A 62 -5.11 21.43 9.60
C GLU A 62 -4.02 21.52 10.68
N ARG A 63 -3.34 20.40 10.97
CA ARG A 63 -2.23 20.35 11.91
C ARG A 63 -1.03 21.17 11.43
N ASP A 64 -0.67 21.07 10.15
CA ASP A 64 0.38 21.87 9.51
C ASP A 64 0.09 23.37 9.68
N ARG A 65 -1.13 23.79 9.33
CA ARG A 65 -1.58 25.18 9.48
C ARG A 65 -1.49 25.67 10.93
N THR A 66 -1.97 24.88 11.88
CA THR A 66 -1.90 25.23 13.31
C THR A 66 -0.46 25.41 13.78
N LEU A 67 0.45 24.54 13.36
CA LEU A 67 1.86 24.65 13.73
C LEU A 67 2.54 25.83 13.04
N PHE A 68 2.15 26.12 11.80
CA PHE A 68 2.63 27.27 11.07
C PHE A 68 2.34 28.58 11.81
N GLU A 69 1.10 28.75 12.29
CA GLU A 69 0.72 29.92 13.09
C GLU A 69 1.59 30.06 14.34
N LYS A 70 1.93 28.93 15.00
CA LYS A 70 2.84 28.90 16.15
C LYS A 70 4.29 29.23 15.80
N VAL A 71 4.76 28.86 14.60
CA VAL A 71 6.09 29.29 14.11
C VAL A 71 6.12 30.80 14.01
N VAL A 72 5.11 31.41 13.39
CA VAL A 72 5.03 32.88 13.23
C VAL A 72 5.00 33.58 14.59
N GLU A 73 4.17 33.12 15.54
CA GLU A 73 4.08 33.68 16.89
C GLU A 73 5.42 33.57 17.65
N SER A 74 6.07 32.41 17.60
CA SER A 74 7.36 32.17 18.26
C SER A 74 8.45 33.07 17.64
N GLN A 75 8.38 33.31 16.33
CA GLN A 75 9.34 34.15 15.63
C GLN A 75 9.13 35.64 15.95
N MET A 76 7.88 36.10 16.06
CA MET A 76 7.54 37.46 16.50
C MET A 76 8.01 37.75 17.93
N SER A 77 7.96 36.74 18.80
CA SER A 77 8.45 36.83 20.18
C SER A 77 9.96 36.59 20.32
N LYS A 78 10.69 36.42 19.19
CA LYS A 78 12.13 36.12 19.14
C LYS A 78 12.52 34.81 19.84
N ASP A 79 11.57 33.90 20.04
CA ASP A 79 11.83 32.55 20.55
C ASP A 79 12.20 31.62 19.38
N THR A 80 13.47 31.67 18.99
CA THR A 80 14.01 30.90 17.87
C THR A 80 14.00 29.40 18.12
N ALA A 81 14.13 28.97 19.38
CA ALA A 81 14.11 27.57 19.76
C ALA A 81 12.72 26.94 19.53
N ARG A 82 11.64 27.60 19.98
CA ARG A 82 10.27 27.13 19.71
C ARG A 82 9.90 27.20 18.24
N ALA A 83 10.31 28.27 17.54
CA ALA A 83 10.08 28.38 16.09
C ALA A 83 10.72 27.20 15.34
N ALA A 84 11.98 26.86 15.65
CA ALA A 84 12.67 25.73 15.04
C ALA A 84 12.01 24.37 15.37
N MET A 85 11.60 24.18 16.63
CA MET A 85 10.90 22.96 17.06
C MET A 85 9.60 22.75 16.26
N TYR A 86 8.75 23.77 16.14
CA TYR A 86 7.50 23.67 15.37
C TYR A 86 7.75 23.48 13.87
N ALA A 87 8.79 24.11 13.31
CA ALA A 87 9.16 23.92 11.90
C ALA A 87 9.60 22.48 11.58
N ASN A 88 10.32 21.83 12.51
CA ASN A 88 10.70 20.42 12.35
C ASN A 88 9.47 19.51 12.35
N GLU A 89 8.48 19.76 13.21
CA GLU A 89 7.22 19.00 13.22
C GLU A 89 6.44 19.16 11.92
N ILE A 90 6.40 20.38 11.37
CA ILE A 90 5.80 20.65 10.05
C ILE A 90 6.49 19.82 8.96
N ALA A 91 7.82 19.72 8.98
CA ALA A 91 8.55 18.94 7.98
C ALA A 91 8.18 17.45 8.03
N GLU A 92 8.05 16.86 9.22
CA GLU A 92 7.61 15.47 9.38
C GLU A 92 6.15 15.27 8.95
N ILE A 93 5.24 16.19 9.31
CA ILE A 93 3.84 16.16 8.85
C ILE A 93 3.75 16.19 7.33
N ARG A 94 4.55 17.03 6.65
CA ARG A 94 4.56 17.12 5.19
C ARG A 94 5.13 15.87 4.53
N LYS A 95 6.13 15.25 5.15
CA LYS A 95 6.68 13.97 4.70
C LYS A 95 5.64 12.86 4.75
N ILE A 96 4.92 12.74 5.87
CA ILE A 96 3.81 11.79 6.03
C ILE A 96 2.70 12.09 5.02
N SER A 97 2.29 13.36 4.91
CA SER A 97 1.22 13.79 4.00
C SER A 97 1.51 13.42 2.54
N ARG A 98 2.76 13.63 2.09
CA ARG A 98 3.19 13.24 0.74
C ARG A 98 3.04 11.74 0.52
N GLN A 99 3.42 10.92 1.49
CA GLN A 99 3.29 9.47 1.41
C GLN A 99 1.82 9.03 1.33
N LEU A 100 0.94 9.65 2.13
CA LEU A 100 -0.50 9.37 2.10
C LEU A 100 -1.14 9.79 0.78
N ILE A 101 -0.81 10.97 0.26
CA ILE A 101 -1.32 11.46 -1.03
C ILE A 101 -0.86 10.57 -2.18
N THR A 102 0.43 10.19 -2.20
CA THR A 102 0.97 9.25 -3.21
C THR A 102 0.20 7.93 -3.18
N THR A 103 -0.03 7.39 -1.98
CA THR A 103 -0.80 6.15 -1.81
C THR A 103 -2.24 6.31 -2.27
N GLN A 104 -2.89 7.43 -1.93
CA GLN A 104 -4.26 7.74 -2.36
C GLN A 104 -4.38 7.70 -3.88
N ILE A 105 -3.49 8.40 -4.59
CA ILE A 105 -3.50 8.48 -6.06
C ILE A 105 -3.23 7.11 -6.69
N ALA A 106 -2.26 6.35 -6.15
CA ALA A 106 -1.97 5.02 -6.66
C ALA A 106 -3.15 4.05 -6.48
N LEU A 107 -3.88 4.14 -5.35
CA LEU A 107 -5.10 3.35 -5.13
C LEU A 107 -6.24 3.76 -6.07
N GLU A 108 -6.40 5.06 -6.36
CA GLU A 108 -7.34 5.55 -7.39
C GLU A 108 -7.00 4.96 -8.77
N GLN A 109 -5.72 4.94 -9.14
CA GLN A 109 -5.28 4.34 -10.40
C GLN A 109 -5.54 2.82 -10.45
N VAL A 110 -5.32 2.12 -9.34
CA VAL A 110 -5.65 0.69 -9.21
C VAL A 110 -7.17 0.45 -9.37
N GLN A 111 -8.02 1.29 -8.79
CA GLN A 111 -9.48 1.18 -8.95
C GLN A 111 -9.91 1.25 -10.41
N LEU A 112 -9.42 2.27 -11.12
CA LEU A 112 -9.73 2.47 -12.54
C LEU A 112 -9.34 1.24 -13.37
N ARG A 113 -8.18 0.66 -13.06
CA ARG A 113 -7.72 -0.56 -13.74
C ARG A 113 -8.58 -1.77 -13.41
N LEU A 114 -8.97 -1.96 -12.15
CA LEU A 114 -9.86 -3.06 -11.76
C LEU A 114 -11.24 -2.95 -12.42
N GLU A 115 -11.74 -1.74 -12.63
CA GLU A 115 -12.98 -1.50 -13.39
C GLU A 115 -12.83 -2.00 -14.83
N THR A 116 -11.74 -1.63 -15.52
CA THR A 116 -11.45 -2.12 -16.87
C THR A 116 -11.28 -3.65 -16.93
N ILE A 117 -10.63 -4.26 -15.93
CA ILE A 117 -10.45 -5.72 -15.86
C ILE A 117 -11.80 -6.44 -15.71
N THR A 118 -12.72 -5.84 -14.97
CA THR A 118 -14.07 -6.38 -14.77
C THR A 118 -14.88 -6.38 -16.09
N GLU A 119 -14.51 -5.53 -17.05
CA GLU A 119 -15.18 -5.39 -18.35
C GLU A 119 -14.55 -6.24 -19.47
N LEU A 120 -13.22 -6.45 -19.47
CA LEU A 120 -12.49 -7.04 -20.61
C LEU A 120 -12.24 -8.55 -20.53
N GLY A 121 -12.53 -9.21 -19.40
CA GLY A 121 -12.55 -10.69 -19.30
C GLY A 121 -11.20 -11.40 -19.19
N ASP A 122 -10.07 -10.81 -19.63
CA ASP A 122 -8.72 -11.33 -19.34
C ASP A 122 -8.24 -10.88 -17.95
N VAL A 123 -8.78 -11.54 -16.94
CA VAL A 123 -8.52 -11.25 -15.53
C VAL A 123 -7.09 -11.66 -15.12
N PHE A 124 -6.59 -12.78 -15.68
CA PHE A 124 -5.31 -13.37 -15.26
C PHE A 124 -4.12 -12.46 -15.58
N ASN A 125 -3.95 -12.07 -16.85
CA ASN A 125 -2.80 -11.26 -17.26
C ASN A 125 -2.87 -9.82 -16.72
N SER A 126 -4.09 -9.32 -16.52
CA SER A 126 -4.31 -7.92 -16.19
C SER A 126 -4.19 -7.61 -14.69
N LEU A 127 -4.41 -8.60 -13.81
CA LEU A 127 -4.33 -8.44 -12.35
C LEU A 127 -2.91 -8.53 -11.79
N ILE A 128 -1.99 -9.24 -12.44
CA ILE A 128 -0.62 -9.43 -11.94
C ILE A 128 0.07 -8.08 -11.66
N PRO A 129 0.00 -7.08 -12.54
CA PRO A 129 0.60 -5.78 -12.25
C PRO A 129 -0.09 -5.01 -11.12
N VAL A 130 -1.42 -5.19 -10.96
CA VAL A 130 -2.20 -4.60 -9.87
C VAL A 130 -1.72 -5.13 -8.51
N LEU A 131 -1.49 -6.44 -8.40
CA LEU A 131 -0.93 -7.06 -7.19
C LEU A 131 0.46 -6.50 -6.86
N GLY A 132 1.28 -6.23 -7.87
CA GLY A 132 2.58 -5.57 -7.71
C GLY A 132 2.45 -4.19 -7.03
N VAL A 133 1.53 -3.35 -7.52
CA VAL A 133 1.26 -2.02 -6.94
C VAL A 133 0.79 -2.15 -5.50
N ILE A 134 -0.21 -2.99 -5.23
CA ILE A 134 -0.78 -3.17 -3.89
C ILE A 134 0.30 -3.63 -2.89
N LYS A 135 1.18 -4.55 -3.30
CA LYS A 135 2.30 -5.03 -2.50
C LYS A 135 3.29 -3.91 -2.14
N GLU A 136 3.61 -3.03 -3.08
CA GLU A 136 4.50 -1.90 -2.84
C GLU A 136 3.85 -0.85 -1.93
N LEU A 137 2.59 -0.52 -2.18
CA LEU A 137 1.80 0.37 -1.32
C LEU A 137 1.70 -0.16 0.11
N ARG A 138 1.44 -1.45 0.28
CA ARG A 138 1.45 -2.11 1.59
C ARG A 138 2.76 -1.85 2.30
N ASN A 139 3.88 -2.12 1.65
CA ASN A 139 5.20 -1.94 2.26
C ASN A 139 5.49 -0.48 2.63
N ALA A 140 5.09 0.47 1.79
CA ALA A 140 5.25 1.89 2.06
C ALA A 140 4.41 2.36 3.26
N MET A 141 3.23 1.75 3.47
CA MET A 141 2.33 2.12 4.57
C MET A 141 2.67 1.47 5.91
N LYS A 142 3.50 0.42 5.95
CA LYS A 142 3.87 -0.27 7.22
C LYS A 142 4.41 0.66 8.30
N GLY A 143 5.23 1.64 7.92
CA GLY A 143 5.86 2.56 8.86
C GLY A 143 5.09 3.88 9.06
N VAL A 144 4.05 4.12 8.28
CA VAL A 144 3.32 5.39 8.27
C VAL A 144 1.91 5.23 8.83
N MET A 145 1.20 4.18 8.38
CA MET A 145 -0.18 3.91 8.74
C MET A 145 -0.44 2.39 8.68
N PRO A 146 -0.07 1.65 9.73
CA PRO A 146 -0.10 0.19 9.76
C PRO A 146 -1.49 -0.41 9.45
N GLU A 147 -2.57 0.27 9.82
CA GLU A 147 -3.93 -0.15 9.56
C GLU A 147 -4.23 -0.24 8.05
N ILE A 148 -3.78 0.75 7.26
CA ILE A 148 -3.92 0.69 5.79
C ILE A 148 -3.02 -0.39 5.21
N SER A 149 -1.83 -0.60 5.79
CA SER A 149 -0.98 -1.73 5.37
C SER A 149 -1.65 -3.08 5.60
N LEU A 150 -2.39 -3.27 6.70
CA LEU A 150 -3.09 -4.52 6.96
C LEU A 150 -4.21 -4.74 5.94
N GLU A 151 -5.00 -3.72 5.66
CA GLU A 151 -6.07 -3.81 4.68
C GLU A 151 -5.58 -4.04 3.25
N LEU A 152 -4.44 -3.44 2.88
CA LEU A 152 -3.77 -3.72 1.61
C LEU A 152 -3.27 -5.17 1.54
N ALA A 153 -2.86 -5.76 2.68
CA ALA A 153 -2.48 -7.17 2.72
C ALA A 153 -3.69 -8.09 2.49
N GLU A 154 -4.83 -7.81 3.13
CA GLU A 154 -6.07 -8.56 2.91
C GLU A 154 -6.57 -8.42 1.46
N LEU A 155 -6.44 -7.22 0.89
CA LEU A 155 -6.78 -6.96 -0.51
C LEU A 155 -5.86 -7.74 -1.46
N GLU A 156 -4.55 -7.75 -1.19
CA GLU A 156 -3.56 -8.51 -1.94
C GLU A 156 -3.90 -10.02 -1.93
N GLU A 157 -4.18 -10.58 -0.75
CA GLU A 157 -4.58 -11.98 -0.59
C GLU A 157 -5.84 -12.31 -1.38
N GLY A 158 -6.90 -11.51 -1.22
CA GLY A 158 -8.16 -11.72 -1.95
C GLY A 158 -7.99 -11.64 -3.47
N LEU A 159 -7.14 -10.74 -3.97
CA LEU A 159 -6.85 -10.64 -5.41
C LEU A 159 -5.91 -11.75 -5.90
N GLN A 160 -4.99 -12.26 -5.07
CA GLN A 160 -4.17 -13.43 -5.41
C GLN A 160 -5.04 -14.67 -5.63
N GLU A 161 -6.06 -14.87 -4.79
CA GLU A 161 -7.02 -15.97 -5.00
C GLU A 161 -7.81 -15.84 -6.31
N VAL A 162 -8.09 -14.61 -6.78
CA VAL A 162 -8.74 -14.35 -8.08
C VAL A 162 -7.80 -14.76 -9.22
N VAL A 163 -6.52 -14.40 -9.12
CA VAL A 163 -5.52 -14.76 -10.12
C VAL A 163 -5.27 -16.26 -10.17
N ILE A 164 -5.20 -16.95 -9.02
CA ILE A 164 -5.02 -18.41 -8.97
C ILE A 164 -6.20 -19.12 -9.65
N GLU A 165 -7.44 -18.75 -9.33
CA GLU A 165 -8.62 -19.37 -9.95
C GLU A 165 -8.69 -19.09 -11.47
N ALA A 166 -8.34 -17.87 -11.90
CA ALA A 166 -8.24 -17.54 -13.32
C ALA A 166 -7.08 -18.29 -14.02
N GLY A 167 -5.99 -18.56 -13.31
CA GLY A 167 -4.83 -19.32 -13.78
C GLY A 167 -5.12 -20.81 -13.95
N ASP A 168 -5.82 -21.41 -12.99
CA ASP A 168 -6.29 -22.80 -13.07
C ASP A 168 -7.21 -23.02 -14.28
N PHE A 169 -8.03 -22.00 -14.64
CA PHE A 169 -8.86 -22.04 -15.83
C PHE A 169 -8.04 -21.98 -17.14
N THR A 170 -6.87 -21.31 -17.13
CA THR A 170 -6.04 -21.09 -18.32
C THR A 170 -4.87 -22.08 -18.46
N GLY A 171 -4.56 -22.86 -17.42
CA GLY A 171 -3.49 -23.86 -17.42
C GLY A 171 -2.07 -23.27 -17.37
N ALA A 172 -1.92 -22.00 -16.99
CA ALA A 172 -0.64 -21.29 -16.96
C ALA A 172 0.14 -21.51 -15.64
N PRO A 173 1.48 -21.69 -15.66
CA PRO A 173 2.27 -21.82 -14.45
C PRO A 173 2.32 -20.52 -13.62
N ALA A 174 2.02 -20.64 -12.34
CA ALA A 174 1.96 -19.58 -11.34
C ALA A 174 3.36 -19.07 -10.92
N ASN A 175 3.91 -18.08 -11.62
CA ASN A 175 5.11 -17.36 -11.18
C ASN A 175 4.78 -15.89 -10.82
N TYR A 176 4.21 -15.70 -9.63
CA TYR A 176 3.77 -14.40 -9.10
C TYR A 176 4.90 -13.70 -8.31
N GLY A 177 6.06 -13.52 -8.94
CA GLY A 177 7.30 -13.19 -8.19
C GLY A 177 7.76 -11.74 -8.24
N ALA A 178 7.61 -11.05 -9.38
CA ALA A 178 8.29 -9.78 -9.60
C ALA A 178 7.31 -8.61 -9.57
N SER A 179 7.64 -7.56 -8.80
CA SER A 179 7.04 -6.24 -9.02
C SER A 179 7.21 -5.91 -10.50
N SER A 180 6.08 -5.75 -11.20
CA SER A 180 6.11 -5.49 -12.63
C SER A 180 6.68 -4.09 -12.87
N PRO A 181 7.40 -3.84 -13.98
CA PRO A 181 7.80 -2.49 -14.40
C PRO A 181 6.64 -1.48 -14.39
N GLU A 182 5.43 -1.98 -14.60
CA GLU A 182 4.20 -1.21 -14.56
C GLU A 182 3.81 -0.74 -13.16
N ALA A 183 4.06 -1.55 -12.12
CA ALA A 183 3.81 -1.14 -10.74
C ALA A 183 4.68 0.05 -10.35
N ARG A 184 5.97 0.02 -10.71
CA ARG A 184 6.90 1.13 -10.51
C ARG A 184 6.45 2.39 -11.24
N LYS A 185 6.00 2.25 -12.49
CA LYS A 185 5.50 3.37 -13.29
C LYS A 185 4.29 4.04 -12.62
N ILE A 186 3.33 3.27 -12.12
CA ILE A 186 2.16 3.77 -11.38
C ILE A 186 2.60 4.56 -10.14
N LEU A 187 3.55 4.03 -9.37
CA LEU A 187 4.05 4.74 -8.19
C LEU A 187 4.80 6.02 -8.52
N GLU A 188 5.57 6.04 -9.61
CA GLU A 188 6.28 7.22 -10.07
C GLU A 188 5.31 8.32 -10.53
N GLU A 189 4.32 7.96 -11.35
CA GLU A 189 3.24 8.85 -11.76
C GLU A 189 2.48 9.42 -10.53
N ALA A 190 2.12 8.54 -9.59
CA ALA A 190 1.44 8.95 -8.36
C ALA A 190 2.30 9.90 -7.52
N SER A 191 3.62 9.67 -7.46
CA SER A 191 4.56 10.54 -6.73
C SER A 191 4.63 11.93 -7.36
N VAL A 192 4.72 12.01 -8.68
CA VAL A 192 4.75 13.31 -9.41
C VAL A 192 3.46 14.09 -9.14
N VAL A 193 2.30 13.43 -9.25
CA VAL A 193 1.00 14.07 -8.96
C VAL A 193 0.89 14.45 -7.48
N ALA A 194 1.42 13.63 -6.57
CA ALA A 194 1.45 13.96 -5.15
C ALA A 194 2.29 15.20 -4.85
N GLU A 195 3.43 15.39 -5.52
CA GLU A 195 4.22 16.61 -5.37
C GLU A 195 3.47 17.86 -5.79
N GLN A 196 2.69 17.79 -6.86
CA GLN A 196 1.84 18.89 -7.28
C GLN A 196 0.75 19.17 -6.23
N ARG A 197 0.01 18.14 -5.80
CA ARG A 197 -1.03 18.28 -4.77
C ARG A 197 -0.47 18.81 -3.44
N MET A 198 0.76 18.43 -3.09
CA MET A 198 1.44 18.95 -1.90
C MET A 198 1.63 20.47 -1.97
N LYS A 199 1.98 21.02 -3.14
CA LYS A 199 2.14 22.48 -3.32
C LYS A 199 0.81 23.22 -3.24
N GLU A 200 -0.28 22.59 -3.69
CA GLU A 200 -1.62 23.18 -3.67
C GLU A 200 -2.25 23.16 -2.27
N LYS A 201 -2.04 22.07 -1.53
CA LYS A 201 -2.72 21.80 -0.25
C LYS A 201 -1.95 22.26 0.99
N PHE A 202 -0.64 22.47 0.90
CA PHE A 202 0.19 22.87 2.03
C PHE A 202 0.85 24.24 1.74
N PRO A 203 0.66 25.25 2.60
CA PRO A 203 1.17 26.59 2.35
C PRO A 203 2.71 26.61 2.27
N GLU A 204 3.26 27.48 1.44
CA GLU A 204 4.70 27.67 1.41
C GLU A 204 5.18 28.30 2.73
N LEU A 205 6.30 27.79 3.26
CA LEU A 205 6.93 28.39 4.42
C LEU A 205 7.52 29.74 4.00
N PRO A 206 7.27 30.84 4.75
CA PRO A 206 7.84 32.13 4.41
C PRO A 206 9.37 32.03 4.45
N SER A 207 10.01 32.78 3.57
CA SER A 207 11.44 32.68 3.25
C SER A 207 12.38 32.83 4.45
N PHE A 208 11.93 33.43 5.55
CA PHE A 208 12.67 33.56 6.81
C PHE A 208 12.74 32.28 7.66
N VAL A 209 11.94 31.25 7.37
CA VAL A 209 12.03 29.93 8.04
C VAL A 209 13.07 29.06 7.33
N THR A 210 13.19 29.23 6.01
CA THR A 210 14.19 28.55 5.17
C THR A 210 15.63 29.00 5.48
N SER A 211 15.83 30.24 5.95
CA SER A 211 17.15 30.72 6.35
C SER A 211 17.65 30.07 7.64
N THR A 212 16.78 29.82 8.63
CA THR A 212 17.15 29.16 9.89
C THR A 212 17.56 27.70 9.70
N GLN A 213 16.91 26.96 8.78
CA GLN A 213 17.31 25.60 8.41
C GLN A 213 18.64 25.53 7.64
N LYS A 214 18.98 26.55 6.85
CA LYS A 214 20.29 26.61 6.17
C LYS A 214 21.44 26.88 7.12
N VAL A 215 21.22 27.69 8.17
CA VAL A 215 22.25 28.00 9.17
C VAL A 215 22.52 26.78 10.07
N SER A 216 21.49 26.07 10.53
CA SER A 216 21.68 24.88 11.38
C SER A 216 22.36 23.71 10.66
N ASN A 217 22.17 23.56 9.35
CA ASN A 217 22.86 22.54 8.55
C ASN A 217 24.29 22.93 8.13
N GLN A 218 24.69 24.19 8.29
CA GLN A 218 26.06 24.64 8.03
C GLN A 218 26.94 24.60 9.29
N GLU A 219 26.35 24.64 10.49
CA GLU A 219 27.09 24.53 11.76
C GLU A 219 27.39 23.08 12.19
N GLN A 220 26.88 22.07 11.48
CA GLN A 220 27.12 20.65 11.75
C GLN A 220 28.04 19.97 10.72
N LYS A 221 28.75 20.74 9.88
CA LYS A 221 29.69 20.24 8.89
C LYS A 221 31.09 20.81 9.12
#